data_AF-A0A1F6MVL8-F1
#
_entry.id   AF-A0A1F6MVL8-F1
#
_cell.length_a   1.000
_cell.length_b   1.000
_cell.length_c   1.000
_cell.angle_alpha   90.00
_cell.angle_beta   90.00
_cell.angle_gamma   90.00
#
_symmetry.space_group_name_H-M   'P 1'
#
loop_
_entity.id
_entity.type
_entity.pdbx_description
1 polymer ?
#
loop_
_entity_poly.entity_id
_entity_poly.type
_entity_poly.pdbx_seq_one_letter_code
_entity_poly.pdbx_strand_id
1 'polypeptide(L)' 'MPSRSFSDITQSQWIKACTKLGLIVETKHGKGSHVLIKHPNTEHKYTIQNNLHKFINMKIFKKMLEWGFDEEQIWDALK' A
#
# COMPACT_ATOMS: atom_id res chain seq x y z
N MET A 1 3.35 -5.64 21.00
CA MET A 1 2.90 -5.76 19.59
C MET A 1 2.26 -4.44 19.22
N PRO A 2 2.73 -3.71 18.19
CA PRO A 2 1.95 -2.57 17.69
C PRO A 2 0.58 -3.11 17.27
N SER A 3 -0.50 -2.46 17.72
CA SER A 3 -1.85 -2.89 17.36
C SER A 3 -1.99 -2.83 15.84
N ARG A 4 -2.40 -3.95 15.24
CA ARG A 4 -2.73 -4.06 13.80
C ARG A 4 -3.97 -3.18 13.53
N SER A 5 -3.75 -1.87 13.42
CA SER A 5 -4.80 -0.85 13.27
C SER A 5 -4.73 -0.23 11.89
N PHE A 6 -5.88 -0.12 11.24
CA PHE A 6 -6.02 0.58 9.95
C PHE A 6 -6.25 2.08 10.10
N SER A 7 -6.43 2.59 11.32
CA SER A 7 -6.84 3.98 11.54
C SER A 7 -5.72 4.98 11.25
N ASP A 8 -4.46 4.60 11.50
CA ASP A 8 -3.33 5.53 11.59
C ASP A 8 -2.21 5.23 10.57
N ILE A 9 -2.53 4.43 9.54
CA ILE A 9 -1.56 4.13 8.47
C ILE A 9 -1.56 5.27 7.46
N THR A 10 -0.41 5.90 7.31
CA THR A 10 -0.16 7.02 6.39
C THR A 10 0.22 6.55 4.99
N GLN A 11 0.09 7.43 3.99
CA GLN A 11 0.57 7.15 2.63
C GLN A 11 2.07 6.80 2.61
N SER A 12 2.89 7.48 3.42
CA SER A 12 4.33 7.19 3.51
C SER A 12 4.63 5.78 4.02
N GLN A 13 3.86 5.29 5.00
CA GLN A 13 3.99 3.90 5.46
C GLN A 13 3.62 2.91 4.36
N TRP A 14 2.55 3.15 3.61
CA TRP A 14 2.20 2.32 2.47
C TRP A 14 3.25 2.35 1.36
N ILE A 15 3.85 3.50 1.05
CA ILE A 15 4.94 3.62 0.08
C ILE A 15 6.12 2.71 0.50
N LYS A 16 6.53 2.80 1.76
CA LYS A 16 7.61 1.97 2.32
C LYS A 16 7.23 0.49 2.27
N ALA A 17 6.01 0.15 2.68
CA ALA A 17 5.52 -1.22 2.67
C ALA A 17 5.50 -1.80 1.25
N CYS A 18 4.93 -1.08 0.28
CA CYS A 18 4.89 -1.52 -1.12
C CYS A 18 6.30 -1.73 -1.67
N THR A 19 7.25 -0.84 -1.35
CA THR A 19 8.65 -1.00 -1.75
C THR A 19 9.26 -2.28 -1.14
N LYS A 20 9.03 -2.55 0.15
CA LYS A 20 9.49 -3.79 0.81
C LYS A 20 8.86 -5.06 0.23
N LEU A 21 7.60 -4.97 -0.21
CA LEU A 21 6.88 -6.06 -0.87
C LEU A 21 7.34 -6.28 -2.33
N GLY A 22 8.31 -5.49 -2.83
CA GLY A 22 8.82 -5.61 -4.20
C GLY A 22 7.93 -4.97 -5.26
N LEU A 23 6.95 -4.17 -4.85
CA LEU A 23 6.09 -3.42 -5.76
C LEU A 23 6.82 -2.16 -6.26
N ILE A 24 6.51 -1.77 -7.50
CA ILE A 24 7.06 -0.57 -8.11
C ILE A 24 6.23 0.63 -7.66
N VAL A 25 6.88 1.63 -7.07
CA VAL A 25 6.25 2.84 -6.57
C VAL A 25 6.60 4.03 -7.45
N GLU A 26 5.59 4.62 -8.08
CA GLU A 26 5.73 5.79 -8.94
C GLU A 26 5.07 7.02 -8.30
N THR A 27 5.91 7.93 -7.82
CA THR A 27 5.49 9.20 -7.20
C THR A 27 5.50 10.38 -8.19
N LYS A 28 6.23 10.27 -9.31
CA LYS A 28 6.42 11.36 -10.30
C LYS A 28 5.35 11.44 -11.39
N HIS A 29 4.57 10.37 -11.57
CA HIS A 29 3.52 10.29 -12.60
C HIS A 29 2.10 10.43 -12.02
N GLY A 30 1.97 10.74 -10.74
CA GLY A 30 0.70 10.99 -10.08
C GLY A 30 0.16 12.39 -10.40
N LYS A 31 -1.14 12.50 -10.71
CA LYS A 31 -1.83 13.78 -10.69
C LYS A 31 -1.99 14.21 -9.23
N GLY A 32 -1.29 15.26 -8.81
CA GLY A 32 -1.35 15.78 -7.43
C GLY A 32 -0.56 14.94 -6.42
N SER A 33 -1.15 14.64 -5.26
CA SER A 33 -0.50 13.92 -4.14
C SER A 33 -0.75 12.41 -4.15
N HIS A 34 -1.15 11.86 -5.28
CA HIS A 34 -1.42 10.43 -5.45
C HIS A 34 -0.16 9.67 -5.86
N VAL A 35 -0.02 8.44 -5.37
CA VAL A 35 1.09 7.55 -5.69
C VAL A 35 0.58 6.31 -6.40
N LEU A 36 1.18 5.99 -7.54
CA LEU A 36 0.84 4.80 -8.32
C LEU A 36 1.72 3.64 -7.87
N ILE A 37 1.09 2.53 -7.52
CA ILE A 37 1.73 1.25 -7.20
C ILE A 37 1.48 0.29 -8.36
N LYS A 38 2.54 -0.34 -8.86
CA LYS A 38 2.44 -1.35 -9.93
C LYS A 38 3.00 -2.66 -9.42
N HIS A 39 2.32 -3.75 -9.76
CA HIS A 39 2.87 -5.08 -9.57
C HIS A 39 3.97 -5.32 -10.61
N PRO A 40 5.13 -5.88 -10.24
CA PRO A 40 6.26 -6.02 -11.17
C PRO A 40 6.01 -7.08 -12.25
N ASN A 41 5.29 -8.15 -11.89
CA ASN A 41 5.09 -9.32 -12.76
C ASN A 41 3.70 -9.38 -13.40
N THR A 42 2.80 -8.46 -13.03
CA THR A 42 1.44 -8.42 -13.57
C THR A 42 1.16 -6.99 -14.02
N GLU A 43 0.23 -6.81 -14.96
CA GLU A 43 -0.17 -5.46 -15.39
C GLU A 43 -1.05 -4.73 -14.36
N HIS A 44 -1.20 -5.29 -13.15
CA HIS A 44 -2.01 -4.71 -12.10
C HIS A 44 -1.41 -3.42 -11.54
N LYS A 45 -2.28 -2.44 -11.34
CA LYS A 45 -1.92 -1.12 -10.81
C LYS A 45 -2.95 -0.69 -9.77
N TYR A 46 -2.51 0.09 -8.80
CA TYR A 46 -3.36 0.68 -7.78
C TYR A 46 -2.87 2.07 -7.41
N THR A 47 -3.77 3.02 -7.19
CA THR A 47 -3.39 4.39 -6.81
C THR A 47 -3.71 4.64 -5.35
N ILE A 48 -2.71 5.06 -4.57
CA ILE A 48 -2.86 5.43 -3.16
C ILE A 48 -2.95 6.95 -3.07
N GLN A 49 -4.08 7.44 -2.57
CA GLN A 49 -4.29 8.87 -2.29
C GLN A 49 -3.59 9.32 -1.00
N ASN A 50 -3.32 10.63 -0.86
CA ASN A 50 -2.56 11.16 0.26
C ASN A 50 -3.28 11.02 1.61
N ASN A 51 -4.55 11.42 1.65
CA ASN A 51 -5.35 11.38 2.86
C ASN A 51 -6.01 10.01 2.98
N LEU A 52 -5.46 9.18 3.86
CA LEU A 52 -5.97 7.85 4.15
C LEU A 52 -6.80 7.89 5.43
N HIS A 53 -7.95 7.23 5.38
CA HIS A 53 -8.78 6.93 6.54
C HIS A 53 -8.92 5.41 6.62
N LYS A 54 -9.39 4.91 7.76
CA LYS A 54 -9.56 3.48 8.05
C LYS A 54 -10.08 2.65 6.87
N PHE A 55 -11.15 3.11 6.22
CA PHE A 55 -11.77 2.39 5.11
C PHE A 55 -10.86 2.27 3.87
N ILE A 56 -10.08 3.31 3.57
CA ILE A 56 -9.13 3.27 2.44
C ILE A 56 -7.95 2.38 2.78
N ASN A 57 -7.44 2.44 4.00
CA ASN A 57 -6.39 1.53 4.48
C ASN A 57 -6.82 0.06 4.37
N MET A 58 -8.06 -0.25 4.74
CA MET A 58 -8.62 -1.60 4.54
C MET A 58 -8.70 -1.99 3.06
N LYS A 59 -9.04 -1.05 2.15
CA LYS A 59 -9.07 -1.32 0.71
C LYS A 59 -7.67 -1.61 0.14
N ILE A 60 -6.67 -0.83 0.53
CA ILE A 60 -5.29 -1.06 0.11
C ILE A 60 -4.83 -2.43 0.62
N PHE A 61 -5.11 -2.75 1.88
CA PHE A 61 -4.77 -4.04 2.47
C PHE A 61 -5.41 -5.21 1.72
N LYS A 62 -6.72 -5.14 1.43
CA LYS A 62 -7.41 -6.14 0.60
C LYS A 62 -6.80 -6.27 -0.79
N LYS A 63 -6.37 -5.16 -1.40
CA LYS A 63 -5.71 -5.18 -2.71
C LYS A 63 -4.39 -5.96 -2.65
N MET A 64 -3.63 -5.83 -1.57
CA MET A 64 -2.39 -6.60 -1.38
C MET A 64 -2.69 -8.09 -1.23
N LEU A 65 -3.73 -8.47 -0.48
CA LEU A 65 -4.18 -9.85 -0.39
C LEU A 65 -4.60 -10.39 -1.78
N GLU A 66 -5.35 -9.61 -2.56
CA GLU A 66 -5.73 -9.97 -3.94
C GLU A 66 -4.51 -10.14 -4.88
N TRP A 67 -3.39 -9.49 -4.55
CA TRP A 67 -2.13 -9.61 -5.29
C TRP A 67 -1.25 -10.77 -4.80
N GLY A 68 -1.75 -11.56 -3.85
CA GLY A 68 -1.09 -12.78 -3.38
C GLY A 68 -0.10 -12.57 -2.23
N PHE A 69 -0.11 -11.41 -1.57
CA PHE A 69 0.66 -11.19 -0.35
C PHE A 69 -0.11 -11.73 0.86
N ASP A 70 0.59 -12.38 1.79
CA ASP A 70 -0.03 -12.86 3.03
C ASP A 70 -0.22 -11.73 4.05
N GLU A 71 -1.19 -11.89 4.95
CA GLU A 71 -1.53 -10.87 5.97
C GLU A 71 -0.31 -10.46 6.79
N GLU A 72 0.49 -11.44 7.24
CA GLU A 72 1.68 -11.19 8.05
C GLU A 72 2.75 -10.43 7.28
N GLN A 73 2.96 -10.77 6.02
CA GLN A 73 3.91 -10.10 5.13
C GLN A 73 3.56 -8.62 4.97
N ILE A 74 2.27 -8.32 4.81
CA ILE A 74 1.79 -6.93 4.67
C ILE A 74 1.99 -6.16 5.98
N TRP A 75 1.66 -6.75 7.13
CA TRP A 75 1.86 -6.10 8.42
C TRP A 75 3.34 -5.88 8.75
N ASP A 76 4.21 -6.82 8.40
CA ASP A 76 5.65 -6.67 8.58
C ASP A 76 6.24 -5.61 7.66
N ALA A 77 5.71 -5.48 6.44
CA ALA A 77 6.09 -4.40 5.54
C ALA A 77 5.68 -3.02 6.08
N LEU A 78 4.55 -2.94 6.79
CA LEU A 78 4.01 -1.72 7.41
C LEU A 78 4.70 -1.28 8.71
N LYS A 79 5.54 -2.14 9.32
CA LYS A 79 6.41 -1.78 10.47
C LYS A 79 7.55 -0.86 10.07
#